data_AF-A0A3D4PK29-F1
#
_entry.id   AF-A0A3D4PK29-F1
#
_cell.length_a   1.000
_cell.length_b   1.000
_cell.length_c   1.000
_cell.angle_alpha   90.00
_cell.angle_beta   90.00
_cell.angle_gamma   90.00
#
_symmetry.space_group_name_H-M   'P 1'
#
loop_
_entity.id
_entity.type
_entity.pdbx_description
1 polymer ?
#
loop_
_entity_poly.entity_id
_entity_poly.type
_entity_poly.pdbx_seq_one_letter_code
_entity_poly.pdbx_strand_id
1 'polypeptide(L)'
;QLQDIHEIAGDDFRHSSLGQLSKVGLIDVDRESRYSLTDKGRAAAERIVRGHRLWESFLDTEFQLPEDHLHDAAHLMEHYLDQESREQIERDLGSPEADPHGRSIPPQDSN
;
A
#
# COMPACT_ATOMS: atom_id res chain seq x y z
N GLN A 1 2.10 4.35 -13.58
CA GLN A 1 3.16 3.76 -14.48
C GLN A 1 3.59 2.43 -13.83
N LEU A 2 4.31 1.53 -14.52
CA LEU A 2 4.69 0.19 -14.01
C LEU A 2 5.33 0.15 -12.60
N GLN A 3 5.77 1.29 -12.06
CA GLN A 3 6.24 1.47 -10.69
C GLN A 3 5.14 1.28 -9.64
N ASP A 4 3.88 1.65 -9.93
CA ASP A 4 2.76 1.49 -8.99
C ASP A 4 2.53 -0.01 -8.70
N ILE A 5 2.71 -0.88 -9.69
CA ILE A 5 2.47 -2.33 -9.54
C ILE A 5 3.53 -3.01 -8.65
N HIS A 6 4.74 -2.44 -8.51
CA HIS A 6 5.79 -2.99 -7.65
C HIS A 6 5.54 -2.66 -6.16
N GLU A 7 5.04 -1.45 -5.87
CA GLU A 7 4.71 -0.98 -4.51
C GLU A 7 3.44 -1.67 -3.95
N ILE A 8 2.60 -2.21 -4.83
CA ILE A 8 1.34 -2.90 -4.49
C ILE A 8 1.56 -4.39 -4.16
N ALA A 9 2.74 -4.92 -4.45
CA ALA A 9 3.02 -6.36 -4.49
C ALA A 9 3.97 -6.82 -3.35
N GLY A 10 3.70 -6.41 -2.12
CA GLY A 10 4.31 -6.99 -0.91
C GLY A 10 3.59 -8.25 -0.40
N ASP A 11 4.14 -8.90 0.63
CA ASP A 11 4.12 -10.33 0.98
C ASP A 11 2.83 -11.17 1.01
N ASP A 12 1.61 -10.62 1.07
CA ASP A 12 0.40 -11.42 0.78
C ASP A 12 0.21 -11.66 -0.75
N PHE A 13 0.90 -10.84 -1.55
CA PHE A 13 1.04 -10.95 -2.99
C PHE A 13 2.25 -11.80 -3.41
N ARG A 14 3.20 -12.11 -2.50
CA ARG A 14 4.47 -12.82 -2.80
C ARG A 14 4.29 -14.16 -3.50
N HIS A 15 3.13 -14.81 -3.35
CA HIS A 15 2.82 -16.10 -3.96
C HIS A 15 1.53 -16.11 -4.77
N SER A 16 0.89 -14.95 -4.96
CA SER A 16 -0.26 -14.84 -5.85
C SER A 16 0.25 -14.68 -7.26
N SER A 17 0.31 -15.78 -8.01
CA SER A 17 0.57 -15.71 -9.45
C SER A 17 -0.41 -14.72 -10.11
N LEU A 18 -0.01 -14.09 -11.22
CA LEU A 18 -0.91 -13.24 -12.02
C LEU A 18 -2.24 -13.95 -12.33
N GLY A 19 -2.22 -15.28 -12.49
CA GLY A 19 -3.42 -16.09 -12.63
C GLY A 19 -4.32 -16.12 -11.40
N GLN A 20 -3.77 -16.09 -10.18
CA GLN A 20 -4.55 -16.02 -8.94
C GLN A 20 -5.23 -14.65 -8.79
N LEU A 21 -4.50 -13.57 -9.06
CA LEU A 21 -5.02 -12.21 -9.01
C LEU A 21 -6.13 -11.96 -10.03
N SER A 22 -5.99 -12.54 -11.22
CA SER A 22 -7.03 -12.51 -12.24
C SER A 22 -8.25 -13.31 -11.78
N LYS A 23 -8.06 -14.51 -11.21
CA LYS A 23 -9.15 -15.34 -10.66
C LYS A 23 -9.96 -14.64 -9.57
N VAL A 24 -9.32 -13.85 -8.70
CA VAL A 24 -10.01 -13.10 -7.64
C VAL A 24 -10.53 -11.73 -8.08
N GLY A 25 -10.39 -11.40 -9.37
CA GLY A 25 -10.90 -10.18 -9.99
C GLY A 25 -10.17 -8.91 -9.59
N LEU A 26 -8.88 -9.00 -9.21
CA LEU A 26 -8.05 -7.84 -8.89
C LEU A 26 -7.32 -7.28 -10.11
N ILE A 27 -7.07 -8.11 -11.12
CA ILE A 27 -6.46 -7.69 -12.38
C ILE A 27 -7.25 -8.21 -13.57
N ASP A 28 -7.27 -7.41 -14.64
CA ASP A 28 -7.71 -7.81 -15.97
C ASP A 28 -6.51 -8.03 -16.88
N VAL A 29 -6.70 -8.90 -17.86
CA VAL A 29 -5.73 -9.19 -18.91
C VAL A 29 -6.38 -8.91 -20.26
N ASP A 30 -5.79 -8.01 -21.05
CA ASP A 30 -6.30 -7.72 -22.38
C ASP A 30 -5.86 -8.75 -23.43
N ARG A 31 -6.35 -8.59 -24.66
CA ARG A 31 -6.03 -9.50 -25.79
C ARG A 31 -4.55 -9.51 -26.18
N GLU A 32 -3.81 -8.48 -25.78
CA GLU A 32 -2.37 -8.34 -26.02
C GLU A 32 -1.55 -8.77 -24.79
N SER A 33 -2.17 -9.45 -23.81
CA SER A 33 -1.54 -9.90 -22.57
C SER A 33 -1.00 -8.76 -21.70
N ARG A 34 -1.59 -7.56 -21.77
CA ARG A 34 -1.30 -6.49 -20.80
C ARG A 34 -2.19 -6.64 -19.57
N TYR A 35 -1.59 -6.40 -18.41
CA TYR A 35 -2.27 -6.43 -17.12
C TYR A 35 -2.70 -5.02 -16.70
N SER A 36 -3.90 -4.89 -16.16
CA SER A 36 -4.40 -3.68 -15.52
C SER A 36 -5.13 -4.01 -14.22
N LEU A 37 -5.04 -3.15 -13.22
CA LEU A 37 -5.86 -3.27 -12.02
C LEU A 37 -7.33 -3.04 -12.39
N THR A 38 -8.22 -3.89 -11.88
CA THR A 38 -9.65 -3.61 -11.83
C THR A 38 -9.91 -2.52 -10.77
N ASP A 39 -11.13 -2.00 -10.69
CA ASP A 39 -11.48 -1.05 -9.60
C ASP A 39 -11.28 -1.69 -8.22
N LYS A 40 -11.64 -2.96 -8.08
CA LYS A 40 -11.37 -3.76 -6.86
C LYS A 40 -9.87 -3.91 -6.59
N GLY A 41 -9.08 -4.13 -7.64
CA GLY A 41 -7.63 -4.18 -7.56
C GLY A 41 -7.01 -2.87 -7.14
N ARG A 42 -7.52 -1.75 -7.66
CA ARG A 42 -7.09 -0.40 -7.31
C ARG A 42 -7.38 -0.08 -5.86
N ALA A 43 -8.58 -0.36 -5.36
CA ALA A 43 -8.88 -0.16 -3.94
C ALA A 43 -7.99 -1.03 -3.04
N ALA A 44 -7.75 -2.29 -3.41
CA ALA A 44 -6.85 -3.17 -2.68
C ALA A 44 -5.41 -2.65 -2.64
N ALA A 45 -4.93 -2.15 -3.77
CA ALA A 45 -3.63 -1.50 -3.91
C ALA A 45 -3.50 -0.24 -3.04
N GLU A 46 -4.48 0.66 -3.11
CA GLU A 46 -4.49 1.91 -2.35
C GLU A 46 -4.45 1.65 -0.85
N ARG A 47 -5.13 0.59 -0.36
CA ARG A 47 -5.06 0.17 1.04
C ARG A 47 -3.66 -0.23 1.50
N ILE A 48 -2.91 -0.97 0.67
CA ILE A 48 -1.53 -1.40 0.97
C ILE A 48 -0.63 -0.16 1.00
N VAL A 49 -0.67 0.65 -0.07
CA VAL A 49 0.13 1.87 -0.20
C VAL A 49 -0.15 2.85 0.94
N ARG A 50 -1.42 2.98 1.37
CA ARG A 50 -1.79 3.79 2.53
C ARG A 50 -1.18 3.26 3.82
N GLY A 51 -1.23 1.95 4.05
CA GLY A 51 -0.61 1.31 5.21
C GLY A 51 0.91 1.55 5.26
N HIS A 52 1.58 1.36 4.12
CA HIS A 52 3.01 1.63 3.95
C HIS A 52 3.36 3.05 4.37
N ARG A 53 2.71 4.05 3.73
CA ARG A 53 3.01 5.46 3.93
C ARG A 53 2.69 5.95 5.34
N LEU A 54 1.59 5.47 5.93
CA LEU A 54 1.27 5.78 7.33
C LEU A 54 2.32 5.21 8.29
N TRP A 55 2.83 4.01 8.02
CA TRP A 55 3.85 3.40 8.87
C TRP A 55 5.22 4.07 8.71
N GLU A 56 5.63 4.43 7.49
CA GLU A 56 6.82 5.26 7.28
C GLU A 56 6.72 6.58 8.05
N SER A 57 5.59 7.29 7.93
CA SER A 57 5.35 8.54 8.67
C SER A 57 5.39 8.36 10.19
N PHE A 58 4.82 7.28 10.71
CA PHE A 58 4.84 6.96 12.13
C PHE A 58 6.26 6.71 12.63
N LEU A 59 7.02 5.89 11.92
CA LEU A 59 8.39 5.56 12.30
C LEU A 59 9.33 6.78 12.19
N ASP A 60 9.15 7.63 11.17
CA ASP A 60 9.91 8.88 11.03
C ASP A 60 9.61 9.82 12.21
N THR A 61 8.34 9.98 12.57
CA THR A 61 7.90 10.86 13.66
C THR A 61 8.39 10.38 15.03
N GLU A 62 8.20 9.10 15.35
CA GLU A 62 8.47 8.56 16.70
C GLU A 62 9.94 8.17 16.91
N PHE A 63 10.62 7.70 15.86
CA PHE A 63 11.95 7.09 15.98
C PHE A 63 13.03 7.78 15.13
N GLN A 64 12.66 8.69 14.22
CA GLN A 64 13.60 9.41 13.33
C GLN A 64 14.58 8.46 12.64
N LEU A 65 14.06 7.33 12.15
CA LEU A 65 14.88 6.32 11.49
C LEU A 65 15.39 6.84 10.14
N PRO A 66 16.56 6.37 9.68
CA PRO A 66 17.00 6.57 8.30
C PRO A 66 15.99 6.03 7.28
N GLU A 67 15.91 6.69 6.11
CA GLU A 67 14.99 6.36 5.02
C GLU A 67 15.03 4.89 4.58
N ASP A 68 16.21 4.27 4.51
CA ASP A 68 16.35 2.85 4.17
C ASP A 68 15.72 1.93 5.23
N HIS A 69 15.83 2.28 6.50
CA HIS A 69 15.20 1.53 7.59
C HIS A 69 13.68 1.77 7.69
N LEU A 70 13.19 2.95 7.30
CA LEU A 70 11.75 3.24 7.24
C LEU A 70 11.05 2.32 6.22
N HIS A 71 11.59 2.29 5.00
CA HIS A 71 11.01 1.52 3.90
C HIS A 71 10.94 0.02 4.22
N ASP A 72 12.05 -0.56 4.70
CA ASP A 72 12.12 -1.98 5.03
C ASP A 72 11.13 -2.36 6.15
N ALA A 73 10.99 -1.51 7.17
CA ALA A 73 10.06 -1.74 8.27
C ALA A 73 8.59 -1.58 7.83
N ALA A 74 8.29 -0.61 6.96
CA ALA A 74 6.95 -0.39 6.40
C ALA A 74 6.51 -1.51 5.48
N HIS A 75 7.39 -1.97 4.60
CA HIS A 75 7.14 -3.14 3.76
C HIS A 75 6.87 -4.40 4.61
N LEU A 76 7.53 -4.50 5.78
CA LEU A 76 7.24 -5.39 6.92
C LEU A 76 5.75 -5.47 7.29
N MET A 77 5.21 -4.29 7.55
CA MET A 77 4.00 -4.13 8.36
C MET A 77 2.76 -3.86 7.53
N GLU A 78 2.88 -3.33 6.32
CA GLU A 78 1.75 -2.83 5.52
C GLU A 78 0.63 -3.86 5.31
N HIS A 79 0.95 -5.15 5.24
CA HIS A 79 -0.01 -6.24 5.10
C HIS A 79 -0.74 -6.62 6.39
N TYR A 80 -0.16 -6.29 7.53
CA TYR A 80 -0.70 -6.59 8.86
C TYR A 80 -1.50 -5.42 9.44
N LEU A 81 -1.45 -4.25 8.81
CA LEU A 81 -2.20 -3.07 9.23
C LEU A 81 -3.64 -3.15 8.72
N ASP A 82 -4.54 -3.57 9.60
CA ASP A 82 -5.97 -3.53 9.33
C ASP A 82 -6.52 -2.09 9.25
N GLN A 83 -7.82 -1.96 8.98
CA GLN A 83 -8.47 -0.65 8.87
C GLN A 83 -8.35 0.16 10.16
N GLU A 84 -8.64 -0.43 11.31
CA GLU A 84 -8.66 0.26 12.60
C GLU A 84 -7.26 0.75 12.99
N SER A 85 -6.24 -0.07 12.74
CA SER A 85 -4.83 0.27 12.98
C SER A 85 -4.39 1.47 12.13
N ARG A 86 -4.75 1.48 10.83
CA ARG A 86 -4.42 2.60 9.93
C ARG A 86 -5.11 3.89 10.37
N GLU A 87 -6.38 3.82 10.78
CA GLU A 87 -7.09 4.98 11.29
C GLU A 87 -6.50 5.49 12.60
N GLN A 88 -6.03 4.60 13.48
CA GLN A 88 -5.36 5.00 14.71
C GLN A 88 -4.03 5.70 14.42
N ILE A 89 -3.19 5.13 13.55
CA ILE A 89 -1.92 5.74 13.14
C ILE A 89 -2.16 7.12 12.49
N GLU A 90 -3.15 7.23 11.61
CA GLU A 90 -3.50 8.51 10.98
C GLU A 90 -3.93 9.57 12.01
N ARG A 91 -4.69 9.18 13.04
CA ARG A 91 -5.06 10.08 14.14
C ARG A 91 -3.85 10.52 14.95
N ASP A 92 -2.96 9.58 15.27
CA ASP A 92 -1.75 9.86 16.05
C ASP A 92 -0.81 10.83 15.31
N LEU A 93 -0.76 10.73 13.99
CA LEU A 93 -0.02 11.63 13.09
C LEU A 93 -0.72 12.98 12.79
N GLY A 94 -1.96 13.18 13.26
CA GLY A 94 -2.70 14.42 13.00
C GLY A 94 -3.23 14.54 11.56
N SER A 95 -3.56 13.42 10.92
CA SER A 95 -4.12 13.34 9.56
C SER A 95 -3.21 13.92 8.46
N PRO A 96 -2.00 13.36 8.26
CA PRO A 96 -1.08 13.83 7.24
C PRO A 96 -1.61 13.55 5.82
N GLU A 97 -1.36 14.49 4.90
CA GLU A 97 -1.71 14.33 3.48
C GLU A 97 -0.59 13.67 2.64
N ALA A 98 0.64 13.64 3.16
CA ALA A 98 1.82 13.09 2.48
C ALA A 98 2.74 12.35 3.46
N ASP A 99 3.53 11.42 2.91
CA ASP A 99 4.58 10.69 3.63
C ASP A 99 5.87 11.54 3.77
N PRO A 100 6.91 11.05 4.48
CA PRO A 100 8.17 11.77 4.66
C PRO A 100 8.91 12.07 3.33
N HIS A 101 8.58 11.36 2.26
CA HIS A 101 9.14 11.52 0.92
C HIS A 101 8.32 12.48 0.04
N GLY A 102 7.20 13.01 0.56
CA GLY A 102 6.30 13.93 -0.15
C GLY A 102 5.31 13.24 -1.09
N ARG A 103 5.13 11.91 -1.00
CA ARG A 103 4.11 11.17 -1.77
C ARG A 103 2.77 11.25 -1.03
N SER A 104 1.68 11.53 -1.76
CA SER A 104 0.35 11.66 -1.17
C SER A 104 -0.10 10.37 -0.48
N ILE A 105 -0.67 10.43 0.71
CA ILE A 105 -1.24 9.25 1.37
C ILE A 105 -2.62 8.98 0.73
N PRO A 106 -2.88 7.79 0.17
CA PRO A 106 -4.20 7.47 -0.38
C PRO A 106 -5.30 7.65 0.67
N PRO A 107 -6.52 8.07 0.29
CA PRO A 107 -7.62 8.20 1.23
C PRO A 107 -8.02 6.83 1.79
N GLN A 108 -8.69 6.84 2.94
CA GLN A 108 -9.38 5.66 3.42
C GLN A 108 -10.50 5.27 2.46
N ASP A 109 -10.60 3.97 2.12
CA ASP A 109 -11.74 3.45 1.36
C ASP A 109 -13.05 3.85 2.05
N SER A 110 -14.00 4.37 1.27
CA SER A 110 -15.38 4.51 1.72
C SER A 110 -16.01 3.12 1.67
N ASN A 111 -16.26 2.53 2.85
CA ASN A 111 -16.84 1.19 2.99
C ASN A 111 -18.22 1.07 2.30
#